data_AF-A0A9X2SJ49-F1
#
_entry.id   AF-A0A9X2SJ49-F1
#
_cell.length_a   1.000
_cell.length_b   1.000
_cell.length_c   1.000
_cell.angle_alpha   90.00
_cell.angle_beta   90.00
_cell.angle_gamma   90.00
#
_symmetry.space_group_name_H-M   'P 1'
#
loop_
_entity.id
_entity.type
_entity.pdbx_description
1 polymer ?
#
loop_
_entity_poly.entity_id
_entity_poly.type
_entity_poly.pdbx_seq_one_letter_code
_entity_poly.pdbx_strand_id
1 'polypeptide(L)' 'MPVRTTTPPAADVVGLARKVLAAQGLTGSAANAALVAMAQERGLPVARCAALIVAAVDGRPG' A
#
# COMPACT_ATOMS: atom_id res chain seq x y z
N MET A 1 -10.28 -25.89 -5.54
CA MET A 1 -9.26 -25.18 -6.34
C MET A 1 -8.80 -23.98 -5.53
N PRO A 2 -7.51 -23.80 -5.18
CA PRO A 2 -7.10 -22.61 -4.47
C PRO A 2 -7.08 -21.45 -5.47
N VAL A 3 -7.84 -20.39 -5.17
CA VAL A 3 -7.84 -19.18 -5.97
C VAL A 3 -6.41 -18.64 -5.91
N ARG A 4 -5.71 -18.65 -7.04
CA ARG A 4 -4.47 -17.89 -7.16
C ARG A 4 -4.90 -16.44 -7.07
N THR A 5 -4.82 -15.86 -5.88
CA THR A 5 -4.83 -14.42 -5.70
C THR A 5 -3.66 -13.92 -6.53
N THR A 6 -3.96 -13.45 -7.74
CA THR A 6 -3.05 -12.68 -8.57
C THR A 6 -2.78 -11.42 -7.76
N THR A 7 -1.78 -11.48 -6.89
CA THR A 7 -1.24 -10.30 -6.22
C THR A 7 -0.90 -9.36 -7.36
N PRO A 8 -1.59 -8.21 -7.50
CA PRO A 8 -1.20 -7.24 -8.52
C PRO A 8 0.29 -6.96 -8.31
N PRO A 9 1.08 -6.75 -9.38
CA PRO A 9 2.51 -6.51 -9.24
C PRO A 9 2.69 -5.46 -8.15
N ALA A 10 3.45 -5.80 -7.10
CA ALA A 10 3.51 -4.99 -5.89
C ALA A 10 3.88 -3.52 -6.16
N ALA A 11 4.61 -3.28 -7.25
CA ALA A 11 4.94 -1.95 -7.76
C ALA A 11 3.70 -1.14 -8.17
N ASP A 12 2.67 -1.77 -8.73
CA ASP A 12 1.42 -1.12 -9.13
C ASP A 12 0.59 -0.73 -7.90
N VAL A 13 0.46 -1.63 -6.92
CA VAL A 13 -0.23 -1.35 -5.64
C VAL A 13 0.50 -0.28 -4.81
N VAL A 14 1.84 -0.33 -4.75
CA VAL A 14 2.64 0.70 -4.08
C VAL A 14 2.56 2.02 -4.83
N GLY A 15 2.55 2.01 -6.17
CA GLY A 15 2.35 3.20 -6.99
C GLY A 15 0.97 3.83 -6.75
N LEU A 16 -0.07 3.02 -6.61
CA LEU A 16 -1.44 3.45 -6.35
C LEU A 16 -1.57 4.02 -4.93
N ALA A 17 -1.00 3.35 -3.93
CA ALA A 17 -0.90 3.88 -2.57
C ALA A 17 -0.16 5.22 -2.54
N ARG A 18 0.97 5.37 -3.25
CA ARG A 18 1.68 6.66 -3.35
C ARG A 18 0.85 7.75 -4.00
N LYS A 19 0.03 7.44 -5.01
CA LYS A 19 -0.91 8.40 -5.61
C LYS A 19 -1.98 8.83 -4.62
N VAL A 20 -2.52 7.90 -3.83
CA VAL A 20 -3.48 8.20 -2.76
C VAL A 20 -2.85 9.05 -1.67
N LEU A 21 -1.62 8.76 -1.24
CA LEU A 21 -0.90 9.61 -0.29
C LEU A 21 -0.62 11.00 -0.89
N ALA A 22 -0.27 11.09 -2.18
CA ALA A 22 -0.07 12.36 -2.86
C ALA A 22 -1.36 13.19 -2.93
N ALA A 23 -2.53 12.55 -3.09
CA ALA A 23 -3.82 13.22 -3.00
C ALA A 23 -4.10 13.78 -1.59
N GLN A 24 -3.46 13.23 -0.55
CA GLN A 24 -3.50 13.73 0.83
C GLN A 24 -2.37 14.74 1.15
N GLY A 25 -1.60 15.17 0.15
CA GLY A 25 -0.51 16.13 0.30
C GLY A 25 0.87 15.52 0.63
N LEU A 26 0.96 14.20 0.77
CA LEU A 26 2.23 13.50 1.01
C LEU A 26 2.88 13.10 -0.32
N THR A 27 3.88 13.86 -0.74
CA THR A 27 4.50 13.70 -2.06
C THR A 27 5.75 12.80 -2.04
N GLY A 28 5.93 12.06 -3.14
CA GLY A 28 7.20 11.44 -3.53
C GLY A 28 7.89 10.62 -2.45
N SER A 29 8.95 11.19 -1.87
CA SER A 29 9.81 10.57 -0.86
C SER A 29 9.16 10.48 0.52
N ALA A 30 8.30 11.44 0.89
CA ALA A 30 7.59 11.41 2.16
C ALA A 30 6.58 10.25 2.21
N ALA A 31 5.87 10.01 1.10
CA ALA A 31 4.98 8.85 0.97
C ALA A 31 5.74 7.52 1.05
N ASN A 32 6.94 7.44 0.48
CA ASN A 32 7.76 6.23 0.54
C ASN A 32 8.33 6.01 1.95
N ALA A 33 8.82 7.06 2.61
CA ALA A 33 9.30 7.00 3.98
C ALA A 33 8.19 6.58 4.95
N ALA A 34 6.97 7.10 4.80
CA ALA A 34 5.82 6.70 5.59
C ALA A 34 5.46 5.22 5.37
N LEU A 35 5.47 4.74 4.12
CA LEU A 35 5.24 3.33 3.79
C LEU A 35 6.30 2.41 4.39
N VAL A 36 7.57 2.79 4.33
CA VAL A 36 8.69 2.02 4.90
C VAL A 36 8.63 2.03 6.43
N ALA A 37 8.34 3.16 7.06
CA ALA A 37 8.18 3.26 8.50
C ALA A 37 7.02 2.39 9.00
N MET A 38 5.85 2.43 8.34
CA MET A 38 4.71 1.57 8.68
C MET A 38 5.01 0.08 8.49
N ALA A 39 5.74 -0.27 7.42
CA ALA A 39 6.19 -1.62 7.17
C ALA A 39 7.11 -2.14 8.28
N GLN A 40 8.05 -1.29 8.71
CA GLN A 40 9.01 -1.61 9.76
C GLN A 40 8.34 -1.74 11.14
N GLU A 41 7.43 -0.83 11.49
CA GLU A 41 6.68 -0.91 12.75
C GLU A 41 5.74 -2.12 12.82
N ARG A 42 5.14 -2.50 11.68
CA ARG A 42 4.23 -3.65 11.61
C ARG A 42 4.95 -4.97 11.36
N GLY A 43 6.26 -4.96 11.06
CA GLY A 43 7.00 -6.13 10.61
C GLY A 43 6.47 -6.74 9.32
N LEU A 44 5.80 -5.93 8.48
CA LEU A 44 5.16 -6.36 7.23
C LEU A 44 5.93 -5.85 6.02
N PRO A 45 5.88 -6.54 4.88
CA PRO A 45 6.46 -5.99 3.65
C PRO A 45 5.68 -4.75 3.20
N VAL A 46 6.41 -3.75 2.67
CA VAL A 46 5.86 -2.48 2.16
C VAL A 46 4.67 -2.69 1.21
N ALA A 47 4.72 -3.73 0.38
CA ALA A 47 3.65 -4.12 -0.51
C ALA A 47 2.34 -4.47 0.22
N ARG A 48 2.43 -5.14 1.37
CA ARG A 48 1.26 -5.52 2.18
C ARG A 48 0.69 -4.32 2.94
N CYS A 49 1.54 -3.39 3.40
CA CYS A 49 1.08 -2.10 3.92
C CYS A 49 0.38 -1.27 2.85
N ALA A 50 0.94 -1.18 1.63
CA ALA A 50 0.29 -0.49 0.52
C ALA A 50 -1.08 -1.10 0.17
N ALA A 51 -1.19 -2.43 0.16
CA ALA A 51 -2.46 -3.12 -0.07
C ALA A 51 -3.50 -2.80 1.01
N LEU A 52 -3.10 -2.72 2.29
CA LEU A 52 -4.01 -2.35 3.39
C LEU A 52 -4.50 -0.90 3.27
N ILE A 53 -3.62 0.03 2.86
CA ILE A 53 -4.00 1.44 2.63
C ILE A 53 -4.99 1.55 1.48
N VAL A 54 -4.76 0.84 0.38
CA VAL A 54 -5.68 0.81 -0.77
C VAL A 54 -7.02 0.17 -0.37
N ALA A 55 -7.01 -0.93 0.38
CA ALA A 55 -8.24 -1.57 0.86
C ALA A 55 -9.06 -0.67 1.80
N ALA A 56 -8.39 0.08 2.70
CA ALA A 56 -9.03 1.04 3.59
C ALA A 56 -9.69 2.19 2.82
N VAL A 57 -9.10 2.61 1.69
CA VAL A 57 -9.63 3.67 0.82
C VAL A 57 -10.75 3.18 -0.09
N ASP A 58 -10.67 1.93 -0.57
CA ASP A 58 -11.73 1.25 -1.34
C ASP A 58 -12.98 0.96 -0.48
N GLY A 59 -12.89 1.16 0.85
CA GLY A 59 -13.99 0.90 1.78
C GLY A 59 -14.33 -0.59 1.93
N ARG A 60 -13.42 -1.48 1.52
CA ARG A 60 -13.63 -2.93 1.59
C ARG A 60 -13.18 -3.43 2.97
N PRO A 61 -14.09 -3.83 3.88
CA PRO A 61 -13.69 -4.53 5.08
C PRO A 61 -13.03 -5.85 4.68
N GLY A 62 -11.83 -6.08 5.22
CA GLY A 62 -11.07 -7.32 5.04
C GLY A 62 -11.72 -8.50 5.74
#